data_AF-A0A429BMR5-F1
#
_entry.id   AF-A0A429BMR5-F1
#
_cell.length_a   1.000
_cell.length_b   1.000
_cell.length_c   1.000
_cell.angle_alpha   90.00
_cell.angle_beta   90.00
_cell.angle_gamma   90.00
#
_symmetry.space_group_name_H-M   'P 1'
#
loop_
_entity.id
_entity.type
_entity.pdbx_description
1 polymer ?
#
loop_
_entity_poly.entity_id
_entity_poly.type
_entity_poly.pdbx_seq_one_letter_code
_entity_poly.pdbx_strand_id
1 'polypeptide(L)' 'MAEFTRRTITTIRAEFVIPAGPYGAAAAEIGKAWSVAEREYRAVYGLMENDSVPDNAIVFRPGDDEIVISFETKGPQS' A
#
# COMPACT_ATOMS: atom_id res chain seq x y z
N MET A 1 -26.27 -17.45 25.61
CA MET A 1 -27.02 -17.17 24.36
C MET A 1 -26.03 -16.57 23.36
N ALA A 2 -26.08 -16.94 22.09
CA ALA A 2 -25.20 -16.39 21.07
C ALA A 2 -25.95 -15.29 20.30
N GLU A 3 -25.34 -14.12 20.18
CA GLU A 3 -25.85 -13.01 19.38
C GLU A 3 -25.23 -13.10 17.98
N PHE A 4 -26.08 -13.21 16.96
CA PHE A 4 -25.63 -13.20 15.57
C PHE A 4 -25.44 -11.76 15.09
N THR A 5 -24.29 -11.47 14.47
CA THR A 5 -24.01 -10.19 13.81
C THR A 5 -23.41 -10.41 12.42
N ARG A 6 -23.74 -9.52 11.49
CA ARG A 6 -23.20 -9.49 10.13
C ARG A 6 -22.76 -8.06 9.80
N ARG A 7 -21.54 -7.91 9.28
CA ARG A 7 -21.01 -6.66 8.73
C ARG A 7 -20.32 -6.90 7.41
N THR A 8 -20.44 -5.96 6.48
CA THR A 8 -19.69 -5.94 5.21
C THR A 8 -18.51 -5.01 5.38
N ILE A 9 -17.31 -5.47 5.00
CA ILE A 9 -16.08 -4.68 5.04
C ILE A 9 -15.55 -4.59 3.61
N THR A 10 -15.35 -3.36 3.11
CA THR A 10 -14.70 -3.11 1.82
C THR A 10 -13.28 -2.64 2.09
N THR A 11 -12.29 -3.37 1.57
CA THR A 11 -10.89 -2.97 1.61
C THR A 11 -10.44 -2.65 0.19
N ILE A 12 -9.83 -1.49 0.01
CA ILE A 12 -9.16 -1.11 -1.23
C ILE A 12 -7.67 -1.28 -0.98
N ARG A 13 -6.96 -1.96 -1.87
CA ARG A 13 -5.51 -2.10 -1.81
C ARG A 13 -4.91 -1.44 -3.03
N ALA A 14 -4.09 -0.41 -2.81
CA ALA A 14 -3.30 0.21 -3.85
C ALA A 14 -1.99 -0.57 -3.97
N GLU A 15 -1.67 -1.04 -5.19
CA GLU A 15 -0.49 -1.85 -5.46
C GLU A 15 0.34 -1.21 -6.57
N PHE A 16 1.65 -1.09 -6.32
CA PHE A 16 2.65 -0.63 -7.26
C PHE A 16 3.58 -1.81 -7.54
N VAL A 17 3.47 -2.33 -8.76
CA VAL A 17 4.22 -3.50 -9.21
C VAL A 17 5.48 -3.05 -9.92
N ILE A 18 6.63 -3.50 -9.43
CA ILE A 18 7.95 -3.24 -9.98
C ILE A 18 8.46 -4.56 -10.55
N PRO A 19 8.70 -4.66 -11.87
CA PRO A 19 9.33 -5.84 -12.44
C PRO A 19 10.69 -6.10 -11.79
N ALA A 20 10.91 -7.34 -11.38
CA ALA A 20 12.16 -7.77 -10.77
C ALA A 20 12.78 -8.89 -11.61
N GLY A 21 14.10 -8.87 -11.75
CA GLY A 21 14.84 -10.00 -12.27
C GLY A 21 15.21 -10.99 -11.16
N PRO A 22 15.98 -12.04 -11.47
CA PRO A 22 16.43 -13.04 -10.49
C PRO A 22 17.29 -12.46 -9.34
N TYR A 23 17.75 -11.21 -9.49
CA TYR A 23 18.53 -10.48 -8.48
C TYR A 23 17.77 -9.28 -7.90
N GLY A 24 16.44 -9.21 -8.09
CA GLY A 24 15.58 -8.13 -7.65
C GLY A 24 15.41 -7.01 -8.69
N ALA A 25 14.97 -5.84 -8.21
CA ALA A 25 14.80 -4.63 -9.02
C ALA A 25 15.88 -3.60 -8.69
N ALA A 26 16.09 -2.65 -9.60
CA ALA A 26 17.00 -1.53 -9.36
C ALA A 26 16.51 -0.69 -8.18
N ALA A 27 17.43 -0.33 -7.27
CA ALA A 27 17.12 0.50 -6.10
C ALA A 27 16.42 1.83 -6.47
N ALA A 28 16.76 2.40 -7.63
CA ALA A 28 16.11 3.62 -8.14
C ALA A 28 14.63 3.40 -8.49
N GLU A 29 14.26 2.24 -9.03
CA GLU A 29 12.85 1.92 -9.36
C GLU A 29 12.05 1.66 -8.09
N ILE A 30 12.65 0.97 -7.12
CA ILE A 30 12.07 0.79 -5.78
C ILE A 30 11.81 2.15 -5.12
N GLY A 31 12.80 3.03 -5.13
CA GLY A 31 12.68 4.38 -4.56
C GLY A 31 11.58 5.21 -5.21
N LYS A 32 11.47 5.20 -6.54
CA LYS A 32 10.40 5.89 -7.27
C LYS A 32 9.02 5.36 -6.88
N ALA A 33 8.84 4.04 -6.89
CA ALA A 33 7.58 3.41 -6.53
C ALA A 33 7.20 3.69 -5.06
N TRP A 34 8.17 3.71 -4.16
CA TRP A 34 7.97 4.08 -2.77
C TRP A 34 7.49 5.53 -2.63
N SER A 35 8.15 6.50 -3.28
CA SER A 35 7.74 7.90 -3.26
C SER A 35 6.34 8.12 -3.81
N VAL A 36 5.95 7.39 -4.86
CA VAL A 36 4.57 7.44 -5.38
C VAL A 36 3.58 6.86 -4.37
N ALA A 37 3.88 5.70 -3.78
CA ALA A 37 3.02 5.08 -2.77
C ALA A 37 2.80 6.00 -1.57
N GLU A 38 3.83 6.68 -1.08
CA GLU A 38 3.70 7.67 -0.01
C GLU A 38 2.85 8.87 -0.42
N ARG A 39 3.03 9.38 -1.64
CA ARG A 39 2.22 10.51 -2.14
C ARG A 39 0.74 10.12 -2.22
N GLU A 40 0.43 8.96 -2.77
CA GLU A 40 -0.94 8.47 -2.88
C GLU A 40 -1.55 8.19 -1.49
N TYR A 41 -0.77 7.62 -0.56
CA TYR A 41 -1.21 7.44 0.82
C TYR A 41 -1.57 8.80 1.45
N ARG A 42 -0.68 9.79 1.34
CA ARG A 42 -0.95 11.14 1.86
C ARG A 42 -2.21 11.74 1.25
N ALA A 43 -2.41 11.60 -0.06
CA ALA A 43 -3.61 12.09 -0.74
C ALA A 43 -4.89 11.41 -0.23
N VAL A 44 -4.87 10.09 -0.05
CA VAL A 44 -6.04 9.32 0.45
C VAL A 44 -6.39 9.71 1.89
N TYR A 45 -5.39 9.97 2.73
CA TYR A 45 -5.57 10.29 4.14
C TYR A 45 -5.59 11.80 4.45
N GLY A 46 -5.53 12.67 3.43
CA GLY A 46 -5.56 14.12 3.59
C GLY A 46 -4.35 14.70 4.33
N LEU A 47 -3.20 14.03 4.25
CA LEU A 47 -1.95 14.45 4.88
C LEU A 47 -1.22 15.50 4.03
N MET A 48 -0.53 16.43 4.67
CA MET A 48 0.33 17.38 3.98
C MET A 48 1.62 16.71 3.49
N GLU A 49 2.33 17.34 2.55
CA GLU A 49 3.54 16.81 1.93
C GLU A 49 4.62 16.38 2.94
N ASN A 50 4.76 17.14 4.03
CA ASN A 50 5.76 16.91 5.08
C ASN A 50 5.24 16.09 6.27
N ASP A 51 3.97 15.69 6.24
CA ASP A 51 3.44 14.84 7.29
C ASP A 51 4.08 13.45 7.19
N SER A 52 4.41 12.91 8.36
CA SER A 52 4.98 11.57 8.47
C SER A 52 3.95 10.52 8.10
N VAL A 53 4.34 9.61 7.21
CA VAL A 53 3.57 8.39 6.94
C VAL A 53 3.92 7.37 8.02
N PRO A 54 2.96 6.65 8.61
CA PRO A 54 3.26 5.62 9.61
C PRO A 54 4.18 4.54 9.05
N ASP A 55 5.13 4.06 9.85
CA ASP A 55 6.19 3.14 9.41
C ASP A 55 5.67 1.82 8.80
N ASN A 56 4.47 1.39 9.18
CA ASN A 56 3.83 0.16 8.71
C ASN A 56 2.64 0.41 7.76
N ALA A 57 2.42 1.65 7.32
CA ALA A 57 1.31 1.99 6.42
C ALA A 57 1.53 1.47 4.99
N ILE A 58 2.79 1.44 4.55
CA ILE A 58 3.18 0.98 3.21
C ILE A 58 4.07 -0.25 3.39
N VAL A 59 3.74 -1.31 2.66
CA VAL A 59 4.41 -2.59 2.77
C VAL A 59 5.09 -2.93 1.45
N PHE A 60 6.32 -3.39 1.57
CA PHE A 60 7.10 -3.99 0.50
C PHE A 60 6.98 -5.52 0.55
N ARG A 61 6.59 -6.16 -0.55
CA ARG A 61 6.50 -7.61 -0.69
C ARG A 61 7.31 -8.06 -1.91
N PRO A 62 8.38 -8.86 -1.73
CA PRO A 62 9.05 -9.49 -2.86
C PRO A 62 8.21 -10.67 -3.38
N GLY A 63 8.16 -10.81 -4.70
CA GLY A 63 7.72 -11.99 -5.43
C GLY A 63 8.87 -12.51 -6.31
N ASP A 64 8.62 -13.59 -7.05
CA ASP A 64 9.65 -14.25 -7.86
C ASP A 64 10.10 -13.40 -9.06
N ASP A 65 9.16 -12.74 -9.74
CA ASP A 65 9.39 -11.91 -10.93
C ASP A 65 9.03 -10.43 -10.71
N GLU A 66 8.62 -10.06 -9.50
CA GLU A 66 8.15 -8.72 -9.18
C GLU A 66 8.36 -8.35 -7.72
N ILE A 67 8.35 -7.04 -7.46
CA ILE A 67 8.28 -6.47 -6.13
C ILE A 67 7.01 -5.63 -6.08
N VAL A 68 6.20 -5.84 -5.04
CA VAL A 68 4.96 -5.09 -4.83
C VAL A 68 5.11 -4.16 -3.64
N ILE A 69 4.92 -2.87 -3.87
CA ILE A 69 4.73 -1.86 -2.81
C ILE A 69 3.24 -1.60 -2.71
N SER A 70 2.67 -1.66 -1.51
CA SER A 70 1.21 -1.52 -1.35
C SER A 70 0.79 -0.90 -0.02
N PHE A 71 -0.39 -0.29 -0.01
CA PHE A 71 -1.09 0.10 1.21
C PHE A 71 -2.59 -0.23 1.09
N GLU A 72 -3.22 -0.41 2.24
CA GLU A 72 -4.66 -0.67 2.32
C GLU A 72 -5.39 0.58 2.81
N THR A 73 -6.55 0.83 2.22
CA THR A 73 -7.52 1.82 2.67
C THR A 73 -8.86 1.14 2.92
N LYS A 74 -9.55 1.58 3.98
CA LYS A 74 -10.92 1.15 4.22
C LYS A 74 -11.80 1.89 3.22
N GLY A 75 -12.48 1.13 2.37
CA GLY A 75 -13.49 1.70 1.48
C GLY A 75 -14.55 2.44 2.30
N PRO A 76 -15.23 3.44 1.73
CA PRO A 76 -16.26 4.18 2.44
C PRO A 76 -17.28 3.20 3.02
N GLN A 77 -17.51 3.30 4.34
CA GLN A 77 -18.65 2.63 4.97
C GLN A 77 -19.90 3.21 4.33
N SER A 78 -20.55 2.42 3.47
CA SER A 78 -21.89 2.75 2.95
C SER A 78 -22.95 2.51 4.01
#